data_AF-A0A8T3W1U5-F1
#
_entry.id   AF-A0A8T3W1U5-F1
#
_cell.length_a   1.000
_cell.length_b   1.000
_cell.length_c   1.000
_cell.angle_alpha   90.00
_cell.angle_beta   90.00
_cell.angle_gamma   90.00
#
_symmetry.space_group_name_H-M   'P 1'
#
loop_
_entity.id
_entity.type
_entity.pdbx_description
1 polymer ?
#
loop_
_entity_poly.entity_id
_entity_poly.type
_entity_poly.pdbx_seq_one_letter_code
_entity_poly.pdbx_strand_id
1 'polypeptide(L)'
;MLSDKVDRKVAKTLAEILHNPMVISALDKSQPLRPLLTAAIKSRDINLARRNPLPAYLEDSHNGLDYHRTDFDMFTALKAAIKYGLVVNLPSYDEMRPRVLQSNQRVISKENRHGQIFKVISNNDMHTMSIRTKDYSVLEFGPNEKQKVGAWRHFSVVDPFAEWHQGWRSLEITPTEQLKTFFEEHKLAIPTGFVGPDGVRQQVVHFEYFVHPNLAFAFYGSPYILLKIMAQRMKDQADHYRQQARELREEGVRLPPPKEPQEVITYTQTEPGKKVVVPSIEAKVILPKVEGEDYPIYSLGDDWKPKKHEKMPDTRQKLQGVLRYAERVERELTYGIGAALRAEVRAIELAYRLHGFIKGHELEPGWEIHPGWDIPEWDREYVEPGKRIVWNALQLSDDAFLLYRARNVTTTLKSGPDYIYKESDVVLV
;
A
#
# COMPACT_ATOMS: atom_id res chain seq x y z
N MET A 1 -43.79 16.37 -17.49
CA MET A 1 -42.73 16.67 -18.47
C MET A 1 -41.79 15.48 -18.46
N LEU A 2 -41.76 14.76 -19.59
CA LEU A 2 -41.00 13.52 -19.76
C LEU A 2 -39.51 13.84 -19.61
N SER A 3 -38.83 13.07 -18.75
CA SER A 3 -37.39 13.15 -18.59
C SER A 3 -36.75 12.61 -19.86
N ASP A 4 -36.15 13.49 -20.66
CA ASP A 4 -35.12 13.10 -21.60
C ASP A 4 -33.93 12.59 -20.77
N LYS A 5 -33.96 11.29 -20.44
CA LYS A 5 -32.77 10.54 -20.07
C LYS A 5 -31.86 10.56 -21.28
N VAL A 6 -30.97 11.55 -21.32
CA VAL A 6 -29.82 11.53 -22.22
C VAL A 6 -29.09 10.23 -21.91
N ASP A 7 -29.07 9.29 -22.85
CA ASP A 7 -28.24 8.10 -22.83
C ASP A 7 -26.77 8.53 -22.81
N ARG A 8 -26.29 8.90 -21.62
CA ARG A 8 -24.88 9.18 -21.37
C ARG A 8 -24.15 7.86 -21.43
N LYS A 9 -23.36 7.67 -22.49
CA LYS A 9 -22.57 6.46 -22.68
C LYS A 9 -21.47 6.45 -21.63
N VAL A 10 -21.65 5.63 -20.59
CA VAL A 10 -20.63 5.27 -19.60
C VAL A 10 -19.29 5.03 -20.32
N ALA A 11 -18.20 5.50 -19.72
CA ALA A 11 -16.86 5.31 -20.28
C ALA A 11 -16.65 3.84 -20.73
N LYS A 12 -16.32 3.65 -22.01
CA LYS A 12 -16.22 2.33 -22.65
C LYS A 12 -15.32 1.35 -21.86
N THR A 13 -14.26 1.87 -21.25
CA THR A 13 -13.30 1.10 -20.44
C THR A 13 -13.89 0.54 -19.15
N LEU A 14 -14.97 1.13 -18.63
CA LEU A 14 -15.72 0.62 -17.48
C LEU A 14 -16.77 -0.40 -17.91
N ALA A 15 -17.53 -0.06 -18.95
CA ALA A 15 -18.57 -0.95 -19.50
C ALA A 15 -17.98 -2.28 -20.01
N GLU A 16 -16.76 -2.24 -20.56
CA GLU A 16 -16.07 -3.42 -21.08
C GLU A 16 -15.03 -4.00 -20.10
N ILE A 17 -15.13 -3.71 -18.80
CA ILE A 17 -14.11 -4.14 -17.82
C ILE A 17 -13.86 -5.66 -17.83
N LEU A 18 -14.92 -6.46 -18.06
CA LEU A 18 -14.82 -7.92 -18.15
C LEU A 18 -14.14 -8.41 -19.44
N HIS A 19 -14.09 -7.59 -20.48
CA HIS A 19 -13.38 -7.89 -21.74
C HIS A 19 -11.89 -7.50 -21.67
N ASN A 20 -11.45 -6.87 -20.58
CA ASN A 20 -10.05 -6.52 -20.41
C ASN A 20 -9.20 -7.80 -20.26
N PRO A 21 -8.16 -8.01 -21.10
CA PRO A 21 -7.35 -9.22 -21.07
C PRO A 21 -6.71 -9.53 -19.71
N MET A 22 -6.36 -8.49 -18.94
CA MET A 22 -5.82 -8.66 -17.59
C MET A 22 -6.90 -9.08 -16.59
N VAL A 23 -8.14 -8.65 -16.77
CA VAL A 23 -9.28 -9.08 -15.93
C VAL A 23 -9.62 -10.54 -16.25
N ILE A 24 -9.76 -10.90 -17.52
CA ILE A 24 -9.99 -12.29 -17.95
C ILE A 24 -8.92 -13.21 -17.36
N SER A 25 -7.65 -12.83 -17.50
CA SER A 25 -6.54 -13.62 -16.97
C SER A 25 -6.52 -13.67 -15.44
N ALA A 26 -6.99 -12.62 -14.76
CA ALA A 26 -7.12 -12.61 -13.31
C ALA A 26 -8.31 -13.47 -12.84
N LEU A 27 -9.37 -13.58 -13.65
CA LEU A 27 -10.54 -14.42 -13.37
C LEU A 27 -10.33 -15.90 -13.71
N ASP A 28 -9.20 -16.29 -14.29
CA ASP A 28 -8.84 -17.69 -14.53
C ASP A 28 -7.90 -18.22 -13.43
N LYS A 29 -8.33 -19.25 -12.68
CA LYS A 29 -7.51 -19.88 -11.63
C LYS A 29 -6.26 -20.58 -12.16
N SER A 30 -6.29 -21.04 -13.40
CA SER A 30 -5.21 -21.80 -14.03
C SER A 30 -4.02 -20.93 -14.43
N GLN A 31 -4.23 -19.62 -14.61
CA GLN A 31 -3.16 -18.70 -15.01
C GLN A 31 -2.25 -18.31 -13.84
N PRO A 32 -0.94 -18.18 -14.08
CA PRO A 32 -0.03 -17.64 -13.10
C PRO A 32 -0.31 -16.15 -12.88
N LEU A 33 -0.50 -15.75 -11.62
CA LEU A 33 -0.83 -14.36 -11.27
C LEU A 33 0.38 -13.42 -11.36
N ARG A 34 1.60 -13.92 -11.15
CA ARG A 34 2.82 -13.10 -11.04
C ARG A 34 3.11 -12.21 -12.27
N PRO A 35 3.01 -12.70 -13.53
CA PRO A 35 3.17 -11.85 -14.71
C PRO A 35 2.15 -10.70 -14.75
N LEU A 36 0.89 -10.99 -14.41
CA LEU A 36 -0.19 -9.98 -14.37
C LEU A 36 0.09 -8.91 -13.32
N LEU A 37 0.52 -9.32 -12.11
CA LEU A 37 0.88 -8.38 -11.04
C LEU A 37 2.06 -7.49 -11.43
N THR A 38 3.06 -8.07 -12.09
CA THR A 38 4.23 -7.33 -12.56
C THR A 38 3.81 -6.29 -13.61
N ALA A 39 2.95 -6.67 -14.56
CA ALA A 39 2.43 -5.76 -15.56
C ALA A 39 1.59 -4.63 -14.95
N ALA A 40 0.70 -4.96 -14.01
CA ALA A 40 -0.15 -3.98 -13.34
C ALA A 40 0.66 -2.99 -12.51
N ILE A 41 1.60 -3.46 -11.70
CA ILE A 41 2.49 -2.58 -10.93
C ILE A 41 3.35 -1.74 -11.87
N LYS A 42 3.89 -2.32 -12.95
CA LYS A 42 4.69 -1.59 -13.93
C LYS A 42 3.89 -0.50 -14.65
N SER A 43 2.62 -0.73 -14.93
CA SER A 43 1.73 0.30 -15.50
C SER A 43 1.51 1.50 -14.56
N ARG A 44 1.75 1.29 -13.26
CA ARG A 44 1.69 2.30 -12.18
C ARG A 44 3.09 2.74 -11.73
N ASP A 45 4.14 2.28 -12.40
CA ASP A 45 5.51 2.63 -12.05
C ASP A 45 5.74 4.13 -12.31
N ILE A 46 6.69 4.69 -11.58
CA ILE A 46 6.97 6.11 -11.66
C ILE A 46 7.82 6.37 -12.88
N ASN A 47 7.22 7.14 -13.78
CA ASN A 47 7.91 7.81 -14.85
C ASN A 47 8.03 9.31 -14.52
N LEU A 48 9.15 9.69 -13.90
CA LEU A 48 9.41 11.09 -13.53
C LEU A 48 9.42 12.02 -14.76
N ALA A 49 9.90 11.54 -15.91
CA ALA A 49 9.93 12.31 -17.16
C ALA A 49 8.54 12.66 -17.73
N ARG A 50 7.47 12.05 -17.22
CA ARG A 50 6.08 12.38 -17.59
C ARG A 50 5.38 13.23 -16.54
N ARG A 51 6.09 13.65 -15.50
CA ARG A 51 5.57 14.51 -14.44
C ARG A 51 6.03 15.93 -14.70
N ASN A 52 5.16 16.89 -14.40
CA ASN A 52 5.45 18.32 -14.48
C ASN A 52 4.81 19.01 -13.27
N PRO A 53 5.31 18.74 -12.06
CA PRO A 53 4.79 19.38 -10.85
C PRO A 53 5.09 20.87 -10.84
N LEU A 54 4.26 21.62 -10.10
CA LEU A 54 4.52 23.02 -9.80
C LEU A 54 5.79 23.15 -8.93
N PRO A 55 6.59 24.20 -9.17
CA PRO A 55 7.81 24.43 -8.43
C PRO A 55 7.51 24.68 -6.94
N ALA A 56 8.41 24.22 -6.07
CA ALA A 56 8.29 24.43 -4.62
C ALA A 56 8.72 25.85 -4.21
N TYR A 57 9.26 26.65 -5.12
CA TYR A 57 9.55 28.05 -4.86
C TYR A 57 9.53 28.86 -6.15
N LEU A 58 9.18 30.13 -6.01
CA LEU A 58 9.30 31.12 -7.08
C LEU A 58 10.40 32.10 -6.69
N GLU A 59 11.23 32.47 -7.66
CA GLU A 59 12.19 33.55 -7.50
C GLU A 59 11.39 34.86 -7.57
N ASP A 60 11.46 35.67 -6.51
CA ASP A 60 10.84 36.98 -6.50
C ASP A 60 11.66 37.98 -7.33
N SER A 61 11.06 39.14 -7.62
CA SER A 61 11.70 40.20 -8.41
C SER A 61 12.90 40.88 -7.72
N HIS A 62 13.21 40.52 -6.48
CA HIS A 62 14.23 41.09 -5.61
C HIS A 62 15.29 40.05 -5.19
N ASN A 63 15.39 38.91 -5.89
CA ASN A 63 16.28 37.77 -5.58
C ASN A 63 15.98 37.05 -4.23
N GLY A 64 14.80 37.25 -3.66
CA GLY A 64 14.25 36.40 -2.60
C GLY A 64 13.58 35.15 -3.17
N LEU A 65 13.40 34.14 -2.33
CA LEU A 65 12.71 32.90 -2.66
C LEU A 65 11.36 32.90 -1.94
N ASP A 66 10.25 32.92 -2.69
CA ASP A 66 8.92 32.71 -2.13
C ASP A 66 8.63 31.21 -2.12
N TYR A 67 8.58 30.64 -0.93
CA TYR A 67 8.50 29.20 -0.74
C TYR A 67 7.05 28.72 -0.71
N HIS A 68 6.75 27.77 -1.58
CA HIS A 68 5.49 27.06 -1.63
C HIS A 68 5.72 25.55 -1.44
N ARG A 69 4.64 24.81 -1.22
CA ARG A 69 4.71 23.35 -1.22
C ARG A 69 4.53 22.86 -2.66
N THR A 70 5.18 21.76 -3.03
CA THR A 70 4.94 21.17 -4.36
C THR A 70 3.68 20.32 -4.36
N ASP A 71 2.99 20.31 -5.51
CA ASP A 71 1.88 19.40 -5.82
C ASP A 71 2.37 18.00 -6.21
N PHE A 72 3.69 17.80 -6.41
CA PHE A 72 4.28 16.47 -6.46
C PHE A 72 3.98 15.74 -5.15
N ASP A 73 3.23 14.64 -5.18
CA ASP A 73 2.76 14.00 -3.95
C ASP A 73 3.83 13.11 -3.28
N MET A 74 3.80 13.06 -1.94
CA MET A 74 4.74 12.27 -1.12
C MET A 74 4.71 10.78 -1.49
N PHE A 75 3.54 10.20 -1.75
CA PHE A 75 3.44 8.78 -2.09
C PHE A 75 4.21 8.45 -3.38
N THR A 76 4.12 9.31 -4.39
CA THR A 76 4.95 9.23 -5.60
C THR A 76 6.44 9.42 -5.26
N ALA A 77 6.82 10.39 -4.44
CA ALA A 77 8.22 10.56 -4.03
C ALA A 77 8.79 9.33 -3.31
N LEU A 78 8.04 8.70 -2.40
CA LEU A 78 8.45 7.50 -1.67
C LEU A 78 8.67 6.30 -2.60
N LYS A 79 7.80 6.13 -3.59
CA LYS A 79 7.98 5.09 -4.61
C LYS A 79 9.23 5.34 -5.47
N ALA A 80 9.54 6.59 -5.80
CA ALA A 80 10.79 6.94 -6.49
C ALA A 80 11.98 6.61 -5.59
N ALA A 81 11.90 6.97 -4.31
CA ALA A 81 12.92 6.64 -3.32
C ALA A 81 13.19 5.13 -3.20
N ILE A 82 12.14 4.30 -3.24
CA ILE A 82 12.27 2.84 -3.26
C ILE A 82 12.95 2.36 -4.54
N LYS A 83 12.51 2.85 -5.70
CA LYS A 83 13.03 2.44 -7.02
C LYS A 83 14.51 2.76 -7.18
N TYR A 84 14.95 3.91 -6.66
CA TYR A 84 16.34 4.37 -6.72
C TYR A 84 17.15 4.02 -5.46
N GLY A 85 16.56 3.31 -4.49
CA GLY A 85 17.24 2.86 -3.30
C GLY A 85 17.77 3.99 -2.40
N LEU A 86 17.04 5.10 -2.30
CA LEU A 86 17.49 6.30 -1.60
C LEU A 86 17.51 6.13 -0.09
N VAL A 87 18.43 6.87 0.53
CA VAL A 87 18.46 7.09 1.97
C VAL A 87 17.65 8.33 2.28
N VAL A 88 16.69 8.19 3.20
CA VAL A 88 15.93 9.31 3.76
C VAL A 88 16.41 9.60 5.17
N ASN A 89 16.37 10.86 5.56
CA ASN A 89 16.58 11.31 6.93
C ASN A 89 15.23 11.77 7.53
N LEU A 90 15.02 11.42 8.79
CA LEU A 90 13.89 11.82 9.64
C LEU A 90 14.48 12.56 10.84
N PRO A 91 14.58 13.89 10.78
CA PRO A 91 15.17 14.69 11.86
C PRO A 91 14.50 14.44 13.21
N SER A 92 13.17 14.41 13.22
CA SER A 92 12.33 14.06 14.35
C SER A 92 11.18 13.16 13.90
N TYR A 93 10.86 12.15 14.70
CA TYR A 93 9.74 11.25 14.42
C TYR A 93 9.15 10.70 15.71
N ASP A 94 7.90 11.04 15.97
CA ASP A 94 7.13 10.51 17.10
C ASP A 94 6.40 9.23 16.70
N GLU A 95 6.70 8.13 17.39
CA GLU A 95 6.09 6.83 17.10
C GLU A 95 4.60 6.83 17.52
N MET A 96 3.71 6.61 16.55
CA MET A 96 2.25 6.50 16.78
C MET A 96 1.81 5.23 17.52
N ARG A 97 2.64 4.19 17.45
CA ARG A 97 2.35 2.87 18.02
C ARG A 97 3.31 2.56 19.16
N PRO A 98 2.90 1.74 20.14
CA PRO A 98 3.79 1.31 21.20
C PRO A 98 5.08 0.71 20.66
N ARG A 99 6.20 1.14 21.23
CA ARG A 99 7.50 0.69 20.78
C ARG A 99 7.76 -0.74 21.21
N VAL A 100 8.22 -1.54 20.26
CA VAL A 100 8.66 -2.93 20.47
C VAL A 100 10.18 -2.98 20.33
N LEU A 101 10.87 -3.36 21.41
CA LEU A 101 12.30 -3.58 21.41
C LEU A 101 12.61 -5.06 21.21
N GLN A 102 13.58 -5.34 20.34
CA GLN A 102 14.17 -6.67 20.19
C GLN A 102 15.40 -6.76 21.10
N SER A 103 15.57 -7.89 21.79
CA SER A 103 16.68 -8.11 22.73
C SER A 103 18.06 -7.95 22.11
N ASN A 104 18.20 -8.24 20.82
CA ASN A 104 19.45 -8.19 20.07
C ASN A 104 19.66 -6.86 19.33
N GLN A 105 18.94 -5.80 19.70
CA GLN A 105 19.05 -4.50 19.01
C GLN A 105 19.27 -3.35 19.97
N ARG A 106 20.13 -2.39 19.57
CA ARG A 106 20.36 -1.13 20.28
C ARG A 106 20.12 0.05 19.35
N VAL A 107 19.28 0.98 19.78
CA VAL A 107 19.07 2.25 19.07
C VAL A 107 20.16 3.23 19.51
N ILE A 108 20.95 3.71 18.56
CA ILE A 108 22.06 4.63 18.77
C ILE A 108 21.55 6.07 18.92
N SER A 109 20.59 6.47 18.09
CA SER A 109 19.98 7.80 18.11
C SER A 109 18.48 7.72 17.87
N LYS A 110 17.72 8.58 18.59
CA LYS A 110 16.30 8.80 18.36
C LYS A 110 16.04 9.95 17.38
N GLU A 111 17.00 10.85 17.25
CA GLU A 111 16.98 12.00 16.34
C GLU A 111 17.77 11.68 15.07
N ASN A 112 17.45 12.37 13.97
CA ASN A 112 18.11 12.18 12.67
C ASN A 112 18.18 10.71 12.26
N ARG A 113 17.04 10.03 12.39
CA ARG A 113 16.94 8.63 12.00
C ARG A 113 16.98 8.54 10.49
N HIS A 114 17.91 7.76 9.97
CA HIS A 114 18.13 7.69 8.54
C HIS A 114 18.27 6.25 8.07
N GLY A 115 17.86 6.01 6.84
CA GLY A 115 17.91 4.67 6.30
C GLY A 115 17.34 4.56 4.90
N GLN A 116 17.58 3.41 4.30
CA GLN A 116 17.08 3.11 2.96
C GLN A 116 15.63 2.62 3.02
N ILE A 117 14.75 3.22 2.22
CA ILE A 117 13.35 2.78 2.09
C ILE A 117 13.27 1.57 1.18
N PHE A 118 12.58 0.52 1.61
CA PHE A 118 12.40 -0.72 0.84
C PHE A 118 11.00 -0.90 0.28
N LYS A 119 9.97 -0.46 1.00
CA LYS A 119 8.57 -0.56 0.53
C LYS A 119 7.63 0.34 1.30
N VAL A 120 6.58 0.78 0.63
CA VAL A 120 5.36 1.29 1.29
C VAL A 120 4.48 0.09 1.64
N ILE A 121 3.87 0.14 2.82
CA ILE A 121 3.00 -0.88 3.38
C ILE A 121 1.70 -0.19 3.77
N SER A 122 0.59 -0.69 3.26
CA SER A 122 -0.75 -0.23 3.63
C SER A 122 -1.41 -1.19 4.62
N ASN A 123 -2.32 -0.65 5.43
CA ASN A 123 -3.24 -1.47 6.20
C ASN A 123 -4.43 -1.91 5.32
N ASN A 124 -4.98 -3.09 5.60
CA ASN A 124 -6.10 -3.65 4.83
C ASN A 124 -7.47 -3.09 5.26
N ASP A 125 -7.58 -2.62 6.50
CA ASP A 125 -8.86 -2.19 7.09
C ASP A 125 -8.95 -0.67 7.25
N MET A 126 -7.80 -0.02 7.39
CA MET A 126 -7.64 1.42 7.60
C MET A 126 -6.82 2.06 6.49
N HIS A 127 -6.88 3.39 6.43
CA HIS A 127 -6.15 4.20 5.45
C HIS A 127 -4.71 4.55 5.88
N THR A 128 -4.20 3.84 6.88
CA THR A 128 -2.81 3.96 7.36
C THR A 128 -1.82 3.49 6.30
N MET A 129 -0.76 4.28 6.14
CA MET A 129 0.41 3.93 5.35
C MET A 129 1.65 3.99 6.21
N SER A 130 2.54 3.03 6.02
CA SER A 130 3.84 2.99 6.69
C SER A 130 4.90 2.62 5.67
N ILE A 131 6.13 3.04 5.92
CA ILE A 131 7.26 2.61 5.12
C ILE A 131 8.08 1.59 5.91
N ARG A 132 8.66 0.62 5.19
CA ARG A 132 9.68 -0.27 5.74
C ARG A 132 11.04 0.26 5.34
N THR A 133 11.85 0.54 6.35
CA THR A 133 13.17 1.14 6.20
C THR A 133 14.20 0.23 6.84
N LYS A 134 15.38 0.13 6.24
CA LYS A 134 16.57 -0.36 6.93
C LYS A 134 17.21 0.83 7.62
N ASP A 135 16.89 1.00 8.90
CA ASP A 135 17.29 2.16 9.71
C ASP A 135 18.70 1.98 10.27
N TYR A 136 19.61 2.83 9.81
CA TYR A 136 21.03 2.80 10.16
C TYR A 136 21.34 3.36 11.54
N SER A 137 20.36 3.98 12.21
CA SER A 137 20.47 4.42 13.61
C SER A 137 20.28 3.27 14.62
N VAL A 138 20.21 2.01 14.15
CA VAL A 138 20.06 0.81 14.99
C VAL A 138 21.21 -0.17 14.71
N LEU A 139 21.82 -0.69 15.78
CA LEU A 139 22.73 -1.83 15.74
C LEU A 139 21.99 -3.12 16.05
N GLU A 140 22.24 -4.15 15.24
CA GLU A 140 21.82 -5.53 15.48
C GLU A 140 23.04 -6.36 15.89
N PHE A 141 22.90 -7.13 16.96
CA PHE A 141 23.94 -8.02 17.49
C PHE A 141 23.59 -9.44 17.10
N GLY A 142 24.52 -10.13 16.41
CA GLY A 142 24.36 -11.55 16.10
C GLY A 142 24.95 -12.48 17.17
N PRO A 143 24.86 -13.81 16.97
CA PRO A 143 25.26 -14.83 17.96
C PRO A 143 26.72 -14.78 18.42
N ASN A 144 27.60 -14.16 17.64
CA ASN A 144 29.04 -14.03 17.93
C ASN A 144 29.41 -12.58 18.31
N GLU A 145 28.45 -11.81 18.85
CA GLU A 145 28.58 -10.36 19.14
C GLU A 145 28.96 -9.50 17.92
N LYS A 146 28.87 -10.07 16.71
CA LYS A 146 29.11 -9.33 15.47
C LYS A 146 28.03 -8.27 15.32
N GLN A 147 28.49 -7.01 15.32
CA GLN A 147 27.62 -5.86 15.14
C GLN A 147 27.32 -5.66 13.67
N LYS A 148 26.04 -5.47 13.36
CA LYS A 148 25.57 -5.10 12.04
C LYS A 148 24.82 -3.79 12.12
N VAL A 149 25.25 -2.81 11.32
CA VAL A 149 24.55 -1.53 11.19
C VAL A 149 23.29 -1.73 10.34
N GLY A 150 22.18 -1.21 10.83
CA GLY A 150 20.92 -1.22 10.12
C GLY A 150 19.98 -2.33 10.60
N ALA A 151 18.84 -1.93 11.15
CA ALA A 151 17.75 -2.85 11.48
C ALA A 151 16.48 -2.52 10.70
N TRP A 152 15.65 -3.52 10.46
CA TRP A 152 14.35 -3.32 9.83
C TRP A 152 13.40 -2.58 10.78
N ARG A 153 12.82 -1.49 10.29
CA ARG A 153 11.86 -0.66 11.03
C ARG A 153 10.68 -0.27 10.16
N HIS A 154 9.57 0.01 10.83
CA HIS A 154 8.36 0.53 10.22
C HIS A 154 8.12 1.94 10.76
N PHE A 155 7.95 2.89 9.85
CA PHE A 155 7.58 4.26 10.20
C PHE A 155 6.22 4.54 9.58
N SER A 156 5.23 4.89 10.42
CA SER A 156 3.91 5.32 9.95
C SER A 156 4.01 6.72 9.36
N VAL A 157 3.55 6.85 8.12
CA VAL A 157 3.52 8.09 7.35
C VAL A 157 2.13 8.71 7.41
N VAL A 158 1.10 7.87 7.31
CA VAL A 158 -0.31 8.24 7.47
C VAL A 158 -0.86 7.42 8.61
N ASP A 159 -1.56 8.05 9.54
CA ASP A 159 -2.09 7.45 10.75
C ASP A 159 -3.41 6.66 10.50
N PRO A 160 -4.01 6.04 11.53
CA PRO A 160 -5.32 5.39 11.40
C PRO A 160 -6.51 6.28 11.02
N PHE A 161 -6.42 7.58 11.32
CA PHE A 161 -7.44 8.59 11.00
C PHE A 161 -7.23 9.20 9.61
N ALA A 162 -6.30 8.65 8.81
CA ALA A 162 -5.89 9.18 7.50
C ALA A 162 -5.17 10.53 7.58
N GLU A 163 -4.68 10.90 8.77
CA GLU A 163 -3.89 12.11 8.95
C GLU A 163 -2.43 11.85 8.60
N TRP A 164 -1.86 12.79 7.86
CA TRP A 164 -0.47 12.74 7.45
C TRP A 164 0.45 13.23 8.57
N HIS A 165 1.39 12.37 8.97
CA HIS A 165 2.32 12.65 10.05
C HIS A 165 3.20 13.87 9.75
N GLN A 166 3.35 14.76 10.72
CA GLN A 166 4.08 16.02 10.54
C GLN A 166 5.54 15.82 10.13
N GLY A 167 6.24 14.86 10.76
CA GLY A 167 7.62 14.50 10.43
C GLY A 167 7.81 13.90 9.02
N TRP A 168 6.73 13.72 8.25
CA TRP A 168 6.76 13.28 6.86
C TRP A 168 6.27 14.37 5.90
N ARG A 169 6.12 15.63 6.32
CA ARG A 169 5.72 16.74 5.43
C ARG A 169 6.84 17.21 4.50
N SER A 170 8.07 16.86 4.85
CA SER A 170 9.25 17.02 4.02
C SER A 170 9.98 15.69 3.89
N LEU A 171 10.74 15.54 2.81
CA LEU A 171 11.77 14.51 2.72
C LEU A 171 13.12 15.18 2.64
N GLU A 172 13.98 14.81 3.59
CA GLU A 172 15.41 15.06 3.50
C GLU A 172 16.06 13.84 2.86
N ILE A 173 16.68 14.05 1.70
CA ILE A 173 17.19 12.98 0.86
C ILE A 173 18.63 13.23 0.45
N THR A 174 19.35 12.13 0.28
CA THR A 174 20.57 12.09 -0.53
C THR A 174 20.19 11.55 -1.91
N PRO A 175 19.87 12.41 -2.90
CA PRO A 175 19.32 11.97 -4.18
C PRO A 175 20.39 11.27 -5.04
N THR A 176 19.95 10.33 -5.87
CA THR A 176 20.74 9.89 -7.02
C THR A 176 20.82 10.99 -8.07
N GLU A 177 21.79 10.92 -8.99
CA GLU A 177 21.93 11.92 -10.07
C GLU A 177 20.63 12.14 -10.85
N GLN A 178 19.92 11.07 -11.21
CA GLN A 178 18.65 11.15 -11.95
C GLN A 178 17.55 11.91 -11.18
N LEU A 179 17.42 11.65 -9.87
CA LEU A 179 16.40 12.31 -9.07
C LEU A 179 16.80 13.75 -8.72
N LYS A 180 18.10 13.98 -8.54
CA LYS A 180 18.68 15.32 -8.37
C LYS A 180 18.35 16.19 -9.58
N THR A 181 18.61 15.70 -10.80
CA THR A 181 18.25 16.40 -12.04
C THR A 181 16.76 16.72 -12.09
N PHE A 182 15.88 15.74 -11.81
CA PHE A 182 14.44 15.97 -11.80
C PHE A 182 14.02 17.07 -10.79
N PHE A 183 14.56 17.05 -9.57
CA PHE A 183 14.24 18.05 -8.56
C PHE A 183 14.81 19.43 -8.86
N GLU A 184 15.98 19.51 -9.50
CA GLU A 184 16.58 20.77 -9.94
C GLU A 184 15.81 21.38 -11.12
N GLU A 185 15.51 20.57 -12.15
CA GLU A 185 14.75 21.01 -13.33
C GLU A 185 13.36 21.57 -12.97
N HIS A 186 12.70 20.96 -11.99
CA HIS A 186 11.36 21.36 -11.55
C HIS A 186 11.38 22.27 -10.31
N LYS A 187 12.55 22.73 -9.84
CA LYS A 187 12.71 23.59 -8.65
C LYS A 187 11.94 23.06 -7.42
N LEU A 188 12.09 21.76 -7.16
CA LEU A 188 11.37 21.04 -6.09
C LEU A 188 12.17 20.93 -4.80
N ALA A 189 13.50 20.87 -4.93
CA ALA A 189 14.40 20.77 -3.80
C ALA A 189 14.83 22.16 -3.36
N ILE A 190 14.70 22.45 -2.06
CA ILE A 190 15.34 23.61 -1.46
C ILE A 190 16.81 23.28 -1.23
N PRO A 191 17.77 24.10 -1.73
CA PRO A 191 19.20 23.94 -1.46
C PRO A 191 19.57 24.39 -0.04
N THR A 192 18.74 24.07 0.95
CA THR A 192 19.00 24.26 2.37
C THR A 192 18.86 22.91 3.04
N GLY A 193 19.97 22.31 3.44
CA GLY A 193 19.96 21.03 4.11
C GLY A 193 21.20 20.82 4.96
N PHE A 194 21.03 20.01 5.99
CA PHE A 194 22.09 19.48 6.81
C PHE A 194 23.17 18.82 5.92
N VAL A 195 24.44 19.02 6.29
CA VAL A 195 25.56 18.31 5.67
C VAL A 195 25.66 16.97 6.38
N GLY A 196 25.40 15.88 5.65
CA GLY A 196 25.52 14.53 6.18
C GLY A 196 26.94 14.25 6.71
N PRO A 197 27.13 13.18 7.52
CA PRO A 197 28.45 12.79 8.03
C PRO A 197 29.48 12.49 6.92
N ASP A 198 29.00 12.25 5.70
CA ASP A 198 29.74 12.02 4.45
C ASP A 198 30.09 13.32 3.70
N GLY A 199 29.72 14.49 4.23
CA GLY A 199 29.96 15.79 3.59
C GLY A 199 28.94 16.16 2.52
N VAL A 200 27.89 15.36 2.30
CA VAL A 200 26.89 15.58 1.25
C VAL A 200 25.76 16.47 1.78
N ARG A 201 25.48 17.58 1.08
CA ARG A 201 24.31 18.43 1.39
C ARG A 201 23.04 17.69 1.02
N GLN A 202 22.16 17.50 1.99
CA GLN A 202 20.83 16.93 1.74
C GLN A 202 19.96 17.94 1.00
N GLN A 203 19.10 17.43 0.12
CA GLN A 203 18.03 18.21 -0.50
C GLN A 203 16.76 18.02 0.31
N VAL A 204 16.02 19.11 0.54
CA VAL A 204 14.74 19.07 1.25
C VAL A 204 13.63 19.38 0.27
N VAL A 205 12.64 18.49 0.17
CA VAL A 205 11.44 18.69 -0.64
C VAL A 205 10.24 18.81 0.30
N HIS A 206 9.44 19.86 0.17
CA HIS A 206 8.23 20.08 0.96
C HIS A 206 6.98 19.77 0.16
N PHE A 207 6.16 18.86 0.68
CA PHE A 207 5.02 18.31 -0.03
C PHE A 207 3.73 18.99 0.43
N GLU A 208 2.81 19.26 -0.49
CA GLU A 208 1.47 19.75 -0.12
C GLU A 208 0.56 18.59 0.27
N TYR A 209 0.68 17.48 -0.46
CA TYR A 209 -0.19 16.32 -0.34
C TYR A 209 0.60 15.04 -0.05
N PHE A 210 0.02 14.17 0.79
CA PHE A 210 0.51 12.80 0.86
C PHE A 210 0.17 12.02 -0.41
N VAL A 211 -1.10 12.11 -0.84
CA VAL A 211 -1.61 11.61 -2.12
C VAL A 211 -2.31 12.75 -2.85
N HIS A 212 -2.04 12.93 -4.14
CA HIS A 212 -2.59 14.04 -4.91
C HIS A 212 -4.14 13.95 -4.99
N PRO A 213 -4.90 15.06 -4.85
CA PRO A 213 -6.37 15.06 -4.92
C PRO A 213 -6.96 14.41 -6.17
N ASN A 214 -6.39 14.67 -7.36
CA ASN A 214 -6.75 14.00 -8.62
C ASN A 214 -6.78 12.46 -8.55
N LEU A 215 -6.06 11.84 -7.62
CA LEU A 215 -6.10 10.39 -7.44
C LEU A 215 -7.46 9.89 -6.92
N ALA A 216 -8.26 10.75 -6.29
CA ALA A 216 -9.63 10.42 -5.86
C ALA A 216 -10.51 10.02 -7.05
N PHE A 217 -10.40 10.71 -8.19
CA PHE A 217 -11.16 10.37 -9.39
C PHE A 217 -10.77 9.01 -9.98
N ALA A 218 -9.55 8.52 -9.70
CA ALA A 218 -9.14 7.19 -10.14
C ALA A 218 -9.96 6.07 -9.48
N PHE A 219 -10.65 6.35 -8.36
CA PHE A 219 -11.58 5.42 -7.70
C PHE A 219 -12.69 4.95 -8.65
N TYR A 220 -13.13 5.81 -9.57
CA TYR A 220 -14.13 5.49 -10.58
C TYR A 220 -13.55 4.85 -11.84
N GLY A 221 -12.22 4.75 -11.94
CA GLY A 221 -11.54 4.35 -13.17
C GLY A 221 -11.27 2.85 -13.26
N SER A 222 -11.24 2.35 -14.50
CA SER A 222 -10.86 0.96 -14.80
C SER A 222 -9.49 0.55 -14.22
N PRO A 223 -8.46 1.43 -14.09
CA PRO A 223 -7.20 1.05 -13.45
C PRO A 223 -7.36 0.67 -11.98
N TYR A 224 -8.19 1.39 -11.22
CA TYR A 224 -8.44 1.05 -9.80
C TYR A 224 -9.19 -0.27 -9.69
N ILE A 225 -10.24 -0.44 -10.49
CA ILE A 225 -11.04 -1.67 -10.52
C ILE A 225 -10.14 -2.87 -10.83
N LEU A 226 -9.27 -2.77 -11.84
CA LEU A 226 -8.30 -3.81 -12.16
C LEU A 226 -7.40 -4.16 -10.96
N LEU A 227 -6.86 -3.15 -10.26
CA LEU A 227 -6.05 -3.39 -9.07
C LEU A 227 -6.84 -4.07 -7.95
N LYS A 228 -8.12 -3.73 -7.76
CA LYS A 228 -8.99 -4.39 -6.78
C LYS A 228 -9.26 -5.85 -7.12
N ILE A 229 -9.54 -6.14 -8.39
CA ILE A 229 -9.72 -7.50 -8.91
C ILE A 229 -8.46 -8.32 -8.63
N MET A 230 -7.28 -7.79 -8.98
CA MET A 230 -6.01 -8.45 -8.68
C MET A 230 -5.80 -8.65 -7.19
N ALA A 231 -6.05 -7.64 -6.35
CA ALA A 231 -5.91 -7.77 -4.89
C ALA A 231 -6.79 -8.89 -4.31
N GLN A 232 -8.03 -9.03 -4.79
CA GLN A 232 -8.94 -10.10 -4.38
C GLN A 232 -8.43 -11.47 -4.86
N ARG A 233 -8.01 -11.55 -6.12
CA ARG A 233 -7.44 -12.77 -6.72
C ARG A 233 -6.17 -13.23 -6.02
N MET A 234 -5.32 -12.28 -5.59
CA MET A 234 -4.12 -12.55 -4.81
C MET A 234 -4.43 -13.12 -3.44
N LYS A 235 -5.45 -12.55 -2.76
CA LYS A 235 -5.89 -13.03 -1.45
C LYS A 235 -6.40 -14.47 -1.56
N ASP A 236 -7.28 -14.75 -2.53
CA ASP A 236 -7.80 -16.09 -2.78
C ASP A 236 -6.67 -17.11 -3.02
N GLN A 237 -5.70 -16.77 -3.86
CA GLN A 237 -4.56 -17.66 -4.14
C GLN A 237 -3.64 -17.86 -2.93
N ALA A 238 -3.37 -16.80 -2.17
CA ALA A 238 -2.57 -16.89 -0.95
C ALA A 238 -3.26 -17.76 0.10
N ASP A 239 -4.58 -17.61 0.26
CA ASP A 239 -5.37 -18.40 1.20
C ASP A 239 -5.41 -19.88 0.79
N HIS A 240 -5.57 -20.20 -0.50
CA HIS A 240 -5.46 -21.57 -1.02
C HIS A 240 -4.10 -22.20 -0.70
N TYR A 241 -2.98 -21.55 -1.04
CA TYR A 241 -1.66 -22.13 -0.76
C TYR A 241 -1.32 -22.17 0.73
N ARG A 242 -1.87 -21.25 1.54
CA ARG A 242 -1.77 -21.34 3.01
C ARG A 242 -2.49 -22.58 3.52
N GLN A 243 -3.68 -22.86 2.99
CA GLN A 243 -4.48 -24.04 3.34
C GLN A 243 -3.76 -25.33 2.94
N GLN A 244 -3.28 -25.42 1.69
CA GLN A 244 -2.49 -26.57 1.21
C GLN A 244 -1.23 -26.81 2.06
N ALA A 245 -0.51 -25.74 2.42
CA ALA A 245 0.65 -25.85 3.29
C ALA A 245 0.29 -26.29 4.72
N ARG A 246 -0.93 -26.00 5.19
CA ARG A 246 -1.41 -26.46 6.50
C ARG A 246 -1.73 -27.96 6.45
N GLU A 247 -2.48 -28.40 5.46
CA GLU A 247 -2.86 -29.81 5.24
C GLU A 247 -1.63 -30.70 5.13
N LEU A 248 -0.64 -30.33 4.30
CA LEU A 248 0.60 -31.09 4.17
C LEU A 248 1.37 -31.23 5.49
N ARG A 249 1.33 -30.20 6.35
CA ARG A 249 1.98 -30.28 7.67
C ARG A 249 1.21 -31.18 8.63
N GLU A 250 -0.12 -31.16 8.57
CA GLU A 250 -1.00 -32.06 9.33
C GLU A 250 -0.75 -33.53 8.93
N GLU A 251 -0.45 -33.78 7.66
CA GLU A 251 -0.03 -35.10 7.12
C GLU A 251 1.43 -35.48 7.45
N GLY A 252 2.16 -34.64 8.19
CA GLY A 252 3.52 -34.91 8.63
C GLY A 252 4.63 -34.54 7.62
N VAL A 253 4.30 -33.84 6.54
CA VAL A 253 5.30 -33.28 5.61
C VAL A 253 5.98 -32.10 6.29
N ARG A 254 7.30 -32.20 6.48
CA ARG A 254 8.12 -31.13 7.08
C ARG A 254 9.28 -30.76 6.18
N LEU A 255 9.59 -29.47 6.13
CA LEU A 255 10.81 -28.98 5.49
C LEU A 255 12.03 -29.26 6.39
N PRO A 256 13.22 -29.49 5.79
CA PRO A 256 14.43 -29.63 6.57
C PRO A 256 14.69 -28.35 7.38
N PRO A 257 15.19 -28.46 8.62
CA PRO A 257 15.52 -27.29 9.43
C PRO A 257 16.56 -26.43 8.70
N PRO A 258 16.56 -25.11 8.94
CA PRO A 258 17.61 -24.24 8.43
C PRO A 258 18.99 -24.74 8.91
N LYS A 259 20.01 -24.57 8.05
CA LYS A 259 21.39 -25.02 8.35
C LYS A 259 22.02 -24.29 9.54
N GLU A 260 21.52 -23.12 9.89
CA GLU A 260 22.01 -22.30 10.99
C GLU A 260 20.94 -22.17 12.08
N PRO A 261 21.30 -22.35 13.36
CA PRO A 261 20.38 -22.12 14.47
C PRO A 261 19.93 -20.66 14.44
N GLN A 262 18.61 -20.43 14.43
CA GLN A 262 18.05 -19.10 14.55
C GLN A 262 18.12 -18.64 16.01
N GLU A 263 18.60 -17.42 16.21
CA GLU A 263 18.66 -16.80 17.52
C GLU A 263 17.24 -16.57 18.07
N VAL A 264 17.02 -16.86 19.35
CA VAL A 264 15.73 -16.61 20.01
C VAL A 264 15.66 -15.13 20.34
N ILE A 265 15.04 -14.35 19.44
CA ILE A 265 14.80 -12.92 19.64
C ILE A 265 13.57 -12.75 20.54
N THR A 266 13.73 -12.08 21.69
CA THR A 266 12.61 -11.70 22.54
C THR A 266 12.14 -10.28 22.22
N TYR A 267 10.84 -10.07 22.37
CA TYR A 267 10.17 -8.82 22.05
C TYR A 267 9.60 -8.23 23.33
N THR A 268 10.00 -7.02 23.68
CA THR A 268 9.45 -6.31 24.85
C THR A 268 8.66 -5.10 24.36
N GLN A 269 7.37 -5.08 24.65
CA GLN A 269 6.53 -3.90 24.46
C GLN A 269 6.77 -2.95 25.63
N THR A 270 7.14 -1.72 25.32
CA THR A 270 7.57 -0.75 26.33
C THR A 270 6.45 0.14 26.84
N GLU A 271 5.30 0.18 26.15
CA GLU A 271 4.21 1.12 26.42
C GLU A 271 2.84 0.45 26.21
N PRO A 272 1.81 0.79 27.03
CA PRO A 272 0.46 0.27 26.82
C PRO A 272 -0.18 0.86 25.56
N GLY A 273 -1.15 0.12 25.01
CA GLY A 273 -1.94 0.55 23.86
C GLY A 273 -3.39 0.86 24.25
N LYS A 274 -3.96 1.92 23.67
CA LYS A 274 -5.38 2.28 23.81
C LYS A 274 -6.14 1.86 22.55
N LYS A 275 -7.29 1.19 22.73
CA LYS A 275 -8.21 0.90 21.61
C LYS A 275 -8.96 2.18 21.22
N VAL A 276 -9.02 2.46 19.93
CA VAL A 276 -9.74 3.59 19.34
C VAL A 276 -10.55 3.12 18.14
N VAL A 277 -11.65 3.81 17.87
CA VAL A 277 -12.49 3.59 16.69
C VAL A 277 -12.14 4.65 15.66
N VAL A 278 -11.87 4.23 14.43
CA VAL A 278 -11.48 5.13 13.34
C VAL A 278 -12.45 5.00 12.16
N PRO A 279 -12.89 6.12 11.57
CA PRO A 279 -13.67 6.07 10.35
C PRO A 279 -12.79 5.59 9.19
N SER A 280 -13.39 4.87 8.25
CA SER A 280 -12.72 4.29 7.10
C SER A 280 -13.71 4.05 5.96
N ILE A 281 -13.21 4.00 4.73
CA ILE A 281 -13.93 3.49 3.57
C ILE A 281 -13.58 2.02 3.37
N GLU A 282 -14.60 1.18 3.24
CA GLU A 282 -14.46 -0.16 2.71
C GLU A 282 -14.94 -0.18 1.28
N ALA A 283 -14.09 -0.63 0.36
CA ALA A 283 -14.43 -0.82 -1.04
C ALA A 283 -14.11 -2.24 -1.50
N LYS A 284 -14.92 -2.77 -2.41
CA LYS A 284 -14.70 -4.09 -3.03
C LYS A 284 -15.31 -4.14 -4.41
N VAL A 285 -14.93 -5.15 -5.19
CA VAL A 285 -15.50 -5.39 -6.51
C VAL A 285 -16.23 -6.73 -6.46
N ILE A 286 -17.47 -6.76 -6.95
CA ILE A 286 -18.18 -7.98 -7.28
C ILE A 286 -17.89 -8.28 -8.74
N LEU A 287 -17.58 -9.54 -9.02
CA LEU A 287 -17.24 -10.04 -10.34
C LEU A 287 -18.04 -11.31 -10.61
N PRO A 288 -18.12 -11.73 -11.89
CA PRO A 288 -18.50 -13.09 -12.23
C PRO A 288 -17.67 -14.11 -11.46
N LYS A 289 -18.20 -15.33 -11.32
CA LYS A 289 -17.49 -16.43 -10.68
C LYS A 289 -16.16 -16.66 -11.40
N VAL A 290 -15.08 -16.67 -10.63
CA VAL A 290 -13.72 -16.99 -11.13
C VAL A 290 -13.75 -18.39 -11.77
N GLU A 291 -13.28 -18.47 -13.00
CA GLU A 291 -13.21 -19.70 -13.81
C GLU A 291 -12.07 -20.61 -13.34
N GLY A 292 -12.23 -21.91 -13.62
CA GLY A 292 -11.31 -22.97 -13.20
C GLY A 292 -11.74 -23.64 -11.90
N GLU A 293 -11.67 -24.98 -11.88
CA GLU A 293 -12.09 -25.78 -10.72
C GLU A 293 -11.16 -25.56 -9.52
N ASP A 294 -9.83 -25.55 -9.73
CA ASP A 294 -8.84 -25.37 -8.68
C ASP A 294 -7.53 -24.75 -9.18
N TYR A 295 -6.68 -24.35 -8.24
CA TYR A 295 -5.32 -23.89 -8.50
C TYR A 295 -4.41 -25.05 -8.93
N PRO A 296 -3.50 -24.84 -9.90
CA PRO A 296 -2.60 -25.90 -10.30
C PRO A 296 -1.63 -26.28 -9.17
N ILE A 297 -1.39 -27.58 -9.00
CA ILE A 297 -0.42 -28.09 -8.03
C ILE A 297 0.98 -27.93 -8.60
N TYR A 298 1.86 -27.25 -7.88
CA TYR A 298 3.27 -27.11 -8.26
C TYR A 298 4.19 -27.57 -7.13
N SER A 299 5.37 -28.04 -7.49
CA SER A 299 6.47 -28.29 -6.56
C SER A 299 7.71 -27.48 -6.92
N LEU A 300 8.53 -27.13 -5.93
CA LEU A 300 9.90 -26.65 -6.11
C LEU A 300 10.91 -27.76 -5.84
N GLY A 301 11.73 -28.05 -6.84
CA GLY A 301 12.95 -28.84 -6.68
C GLY A 301 14.12 -27.98 -6.17
N ASP A 302 15.31 -28.58 -6.16
CA ASP A 302 16.53 -27.89 -5.72
C ASP A 302 17.01 -26.84 -6.72
N ASP A 303 16.51 -26.89 -7.97
CA ASP A 303 16.71 -25.89 -9.02
C ASP A 303 15.81 -24.65 -8.85
N TRP A 304 14.94 -24.61 -7.84
CA TRP A 304 13.98 -23.53 -7.56
C TRP A 304 13.02 -23.23 -8.71
N LYS A 305 12.88 -24.14 -9.67
CA LYS A 305 11.96 -24.02 -10.80
C LYS A 305 10.63 -24.69 -10.47
N PRO A 306 9.49 -24.01 -10.67
CA PRO A 306 8.18 -24.63 -10.52
C PRO A 306 7.99 -25.79 -11.50
N LYS A 307 7.54 -26.94 -11.00
CA LYS A 307 7.11 -28.09 -11.81
C LYS A 307 5.65 -28.37 -11.51
N LYS A 308 4.80 -28.34 -12.54
CA LYS A 308 3.35 -28.59 -12.45
C LYS A 308 3.10 -30.09 -12.28
N HIS A 309 2.09 -30.45 -11.49
CA HIS A 309 1.57 -31.81 -11.33
C HIS A 309 0.10 -31.85 -11.70
N GLU A 310 -0.34 -32.96 -12.28
CA GLU A 310 -1.78 -33.19 -12.56
C GLU A 310 -2.55 -33.56 -11.30
N LYS A 311 -1.89 -34.21 -10.34
CA LYS A 311 -2.45 -34.67 -9.07
C LYS A 311 -1.44 -34.46 -7.94
N MET A 312 -1.90 -34.56 -6.69
CA MET A 312 -1.02 -34.52 -5.53
C MET A 312 0.04 -35.63 -5.64
N PRO A 313 1.34 -35.35 -5.53
CA PRO A 313 2.37 -36.37 -5.63
C PRO A 313 2.41 -37.29 -4.40
N ASP A 314 2.72 -38.58 -4.60
CA ASP A 314 2.71 -39.55 -3.48
C ASP A 314 4.06 -39.68 -2.76
N THR A 315 5.14 -39.11 -3.29
CA THR A 315 6.47 -39.24 -2.68
C THR A 315 6.77 -38.10 -1.72
N ARG A 316 7.31 -38.43 -0.55
CA ARG A 316 7.67 -37.45 0.49
C ARG A 316 8.51 -36.28 -0.03
N GLN A 317 9.49 -36.56 -0.90
CA GLN A 317 10.34 -35.52 -1.50
C GLN A 317 9.55 -34.56 -2.41
N LYS A 318 8.60 -35.07 -3.19
CA LYS A 318 7.75 -34.23 -4.04
C LYS A 318 6.74 -33.44 -3.20
N LEU A 319 6.15 -34.04 -2.17
CA LEU A 319 5.29 -33.35 -1.20
C LEU A 319 6.02 -32.21 -0.48
N GLN A 320 7.27 -32.42 -0.06
CA GLN A 320 8.13 -31.35 0.46
C GLN A 320 8.36 -30.24 -0.59
N GLY A 321 8.47 -30.60 -1.87
CA GLY A 321 8.53 -29.65 -2.97
C GLY A 321 7.23 -28.84 -3.12
N VAL A 322 6.06 -29.47 -2.96
CA VAL A 322 4.75 -28.79 -2.96
C VAL A 322 4.66 -27.82 -1.78
N LEU A 323 5.00 -28.27 -0.57
CA LEU A 323 5.04 -27.42 0.62
C LEU A 323 5.95 -26.20 0.43
N ARG A 324 7.17 -26.39 -0.12
CA ARG A 324 8.10 -25.28 -0.45
C ARG A 324 7.47 -24.30 -1.44
N TYR A 325 6.77 -24.80 -2.47
CA TYR A 325 6.11 -23.94 -3.45
C TYR A 325 4.99 -23.12 -2.81
N ALA A 326 4.10 -23.79 -2.07
CA ALA A 326 2.95 -23.17 -1.41
C ALA A 326 3.38 -22.05 -0.45
N GLU A 327 4.35 -22.32 0.44
CA GLU A 327 4.89 -21.31 1.36
C GLU A 327 5.56 -20.14 0.62
N ARG A 328 6.25 -20.40 -0.49
CA ARG A 328 6.89 -19.34 -1.28
C ARG A 328 5.85 -18.43 -1.91
N VAL A 329 4.84 -18.99 -2.58
CA VAL A 329 3.81 -18.22 -3.28
C VAL A 329 2.94 -17.45 -2.28
N GLU A 330 2.49 -18.09 -1.21
CA GLU A 330 1.74 -17.44 -0.14
C GLU A 330 2.48 -16.22 0.41
N ARG A 331 3.77 -16.37 0.72
CA ARG A 331 4.60 -15.28 1.25
C ARG A 331 4.86 -14.19 0.21
N GLU A 332 5.04 -14.55 -1.05
CA GLU A 332 5.25 -13.59 -2.15
C GLU A 332 4.01 -12.73 -2.38
N LEU A 333 2.83 -13.34 -2.43
CA LEU A 333 1.55 -12.65 -2.59
C LEU A 333 1.16 -11.85 -1.33
N THR A 334 1.52 -12.34 -0.14
CA THR A 334 1.18 -11.65 1.11
C THR A 334 2.17 -10.52 1.43
N TYR A 335 3.47 -10.74 1.33
CA TYR A 335 4.48 -9.79 1.84
C TYR A 335 5.44 -9.23 0.80
N GLY A 336 5.50 -9.85 -0.38
CA GLY A 336 6.32 -9.44 -1.52
C GLY A 336 5.58 -8.48 -2.43
N ILE A 337 5.33 -8.92 -3.67
CA ILE A 337 4.71 -8.12 -4.74
C ILE A 337 3.31 -7.62 -4.35
N GLY A 338 2.56 -8.37 -3.54
CA GLY A 338 1.23 -7.95 -3.11
C GLY A 338 1.19 -6.76 -2.17
N ALA A 339 2.25 -6.55 -1.39
CA ALA A 339 2.32 -5.36 -0.55
C ALA A 339 2.38 -4.08 -1.40
N ALA A 340 3.10 -4.11 -2.53
CA ALA A 340 3.18 -2.98 -3.46
C ALA A 340 1.83 -2.71 -4.13
N LEU A 341 1.16 -3.75 -4.63
CA LEU A 341 -0.18 -3.59 -5.23
C LEU A 341 -1.20 -3.04 -4.23
N ARG A 342 -1.22 -3.56 -2.99
CA ARG A 342 -2.13 -3.05 -1.96
C ARG A 342 -1.81 -1.62 -1.53
N ALA A 343 -0.55 -1.19 -1.62
CA ALA A 343 -0.20 0.21 -1.39
C ALA A 343 -0.81 1.13 -2.46
N GLU A 344 -0.76 0.73 -3.74
CA GLU A 344 -1.42 1.47 -4.84
C GLU A 344 -2.95 1.56 -4.65
N VAL A 345 -3.59 0.42 -4.37
CA VAL A 345 -5.03 0.37 -4.08
C VAL A 345 -5.37 1.32 -2.93
N ARG A 346 -4.60 1.23 -1.83
CA ARG A 346 -4.87 2.05 -0.66
C ARG A 346 -4.60 3.53 -0.89
N ALA A 347 -3.67 3.90 -1.77
CA ALA A 347 -3.41 5.29 -2.11
C ALA A 347 -4.62 5.93 -2.79
N ILE A 348 -5.28 5.19 -3.68
CA ILE A 348 -6.51 5.63 -4.36
C ILE A 348 -7.66 5.73 -3.35
N GLU A 349 -7.84 4.72 -2.50
CA GLU A 349 -8.89 4.75 -1.46
C GLU A 349 -8.66 5.86 -0.43
N LEU A 350 -7.39 6.15 -0.08
CA LEU A 350 -7.03 7.26 0.79
C LEU A 350 -7.32 8.61 0.12
N ALA A 351 -6.96 8.79 -1.15
CA ALA A 351 -7.29 10.01 -1.88
C ALA A 351 -8.80 10.20 -1.99
N TYR A 352 -9.54 9.12 -2.27
CA TYR A 352 -11.01 9.15 -2.29
C TYR A 352 -11.61 9.46 -0.92
N ARG A 353 -11.05 8.93 0.17
CA ARG A 353 -11.46 9.32 1.53
C ARG A 353 -11.24 10.80 1.81
N LEU A 354 -10.09 11.35 1.43
CA LEU A 354 -9.70 12.72 1.78
C LEU A 354 -10.29 13.78 0.86
N HIS A 355 -10.54 13.44 -0.41
CA HIS A 355 -10.88 14.40 -1.46
C HIS A 355 -12.07 13.97 -2.31
N GLY A 356 -12.60 12.76 -2.13
CA GLY A 356 -13.69 12.19 -2.91
C GLY A 356 -15.09 12.70 -2.55
N PHE A 357 -15.19 13.60 -1.57
CA PHE A 357 -16.45 14.16 -1.07
C PHE A 357 -16.39 15.69 -1.06
N ILE A 358 -17.53 16.34 -1.21
CA ILE A 358 -17.67 17.78 -1.02
C ILE A 358 -17.32 18.12 0.43
N LYS A 359 -16.53 19.18 0.62
CA LYS A 359 -16.05 19.62 1.93
C LYS A 359 -17.23 19.86 2.89
N GLY A 360 -17.15 19.30 4.10
CA GLY A 360 -18.19 19.35 5.12
C GLY A 360 -19.21 18.22 5.06
N HIS A 361 -19.10 17.30 4.10
CA HIS A 361 -19.94 16.11 3.95
C HIS A 361 -19.07 14.85 3.78
N GLU A 362 -17.95 14.80 4.50
CA GLU A 362 -16.99 13.72 4.39
C GLU A 362 -17.62 12.37 4.74
N LEU A 363 -17.51 11.39 3.83
CA LEU A 363 -18.08 10.04 3.97
C LEU A 363 -19.61 9.96 3.91
N GLU A 364 -20.31 11.04 3.56
CA GLU A 364 -21.76 11.05 3.37
C GLU A 364 -22.13 10.65 1.93
N PRO A 365 -22.89 9.55 1.72
CA PRO A 365 -23.37 9.18 0.41
C PRO A 365 -24.22 10.28 -0.24
N GLY A 366 -23.99 10.55 -1.52
CA GLY A 366 -24.68 11.61 -2.28
C GLY A 366 -23.89 12.92 -2.38
N TRP A 367 -22.82 13.05 -1.60
CA TRP A 367 -21.91 14.20 -1.62
C TRP A 367 -20.57 13.89 -2.27
N GLU A 368 -20.47 12.81 -3.03
CA GLU A 368 -19.23 12.46 -3.73
C GLU A 368 -18.93 13.46 -4.84
N ILE A 369 -17.64 13.67 -5.09
CA ILE A 369 -17.20 14.39 -6.28
C ILE A 369 -17.56 13.58 -7.53
N HIS A 370 -18.10 14.26 -8.53
CA HIS A 370 -18.35 13.66 -9.83
C HIS A 370 -17.08 13.79 -10.69
N PRO A 371 -16.52 12.69 -11.23
CA PRO A 371 -15.48 12.81 -12.22
C PRO A 371 -16.08 13.48 -13.46
N GLY A 372 -15.41 14.43 -14.12
CA GLY A 372 -15.99 15.17 -15.26
C GLY A 372 -16.32 14.34 -16.52
N TRP A 373 -16.35 13.01 -16.42
CA TRP A 373 -16.75 12.06 -17.45
C TRP A 373 -17.93 11.21 -16.97
N ASP A 374 -18.62 10.57 -17.92
CA ASP A 374 -19.81 9.78 -17.63
C ASP A 374 -19.49 8.50 -16.83
N ILE A 375 -20.08 8.41 -15.65
CA ILE A 375 -20.09 7.23 -14.78
C ILE A 375 -21.54 6.80 -14.52
N PRO A 376 -21.78 5.51 -14.19
CA PRO A 376 -23.09 5.05 -13.73
C PRO A 376 -23.54 5.80 -12.48
N GLU A 377 -24.85 5.82 -12.22
CA GLU A 377 -25.35 6.28 -10.93
C GLU A 377 -25.09 5.24 -9.84
N TRP A 378 -24.92 5.72 -8.61
CA TRP A 378 -24.79 4.86 -7.44
C TRP A 378 -26.17 4.31 -7.02
N ASP A 379 -26.32 2.99 -6.98
CA ASP A 379 -27.38 2.33 -6.23
C ASP A 379 -27.02 2.35 -4.74
N ARG A 380 -27.78 3.11 -3.96
CA ARG A 380 -27.49 3.40 -2.53
C ARG A 380 -28.02 2.34 -1.58
N GLU A 381 -28.89 1.45 -2.07
CA GLU A 381 -29.61 0.47 -1.26
C GLU A 381 -29.18 -0.96 -1.59
N TYR A 382 -28.10 -1.12 -2.33
CA TYR A 382 -27.64 -2.43 -2.77
C TYR A 382 -27.27 -3.32 -1.57
N VAL A 383 -27.92 -4.47 -1.50
CA VAL A 383 -27.59 -5.54 -0.55
C VAL A 383 -27.21 -6.79 -1.33
N GLU A 384 -26.02 -7.31 -1.06
CA GLU A 384 -25.59 -8.57 -1.67
C GLU A 384 -26.54 -9.72 -1.33
N PRO A 385 -26.84 -10.63 -2.27
CA PRO A 385 -27.67 -11.79 -2.00
C PRO A 385 -27.20 -12.59 -0.77
N GLY A 386 -28.12 -12.83 0.16
CA GLY A 386 -27.85 -13.57 1.40
C GLY A 386 -27.02 -12.80 2.45
N LYS A 387 -26.79 -11.49 2.25
CA LYS A 387 -26.11 -10.61 3.21
C LYS A 387 -27.10 -9.56 3.76
N ARG A 388 -26.63 -8.80 4.75
CA ARG A 388 -27.38 -7.72 5.41
C ARG A 388 -26.69 -6.36 5.30
N ILE A 389 -25.48 -6.34 4.74
CA ILE A 389 -24.71 -5.11 4.62
C ILE A 389 -25.24 -4.35 3.40
N VAL A 390 -25.65 -3.12 3.63
CA VAL A 390 -26.00 -2.16 2.58
C VAL A 390 -24.71 -1.54 2.04
N TRP A 391 -24.64 -1.39 0.72
CA TRP A 391 -23.52 -0.81 -0.01
C TRP A 391 -24.01 0.29 -0.94
N ASN A 392 -23.12 1.22 -1.23
CA ASN A 392 -23.22 2.04 -2.44
C ASN A 392 -22.62 1.23 -3.58
N ALA A 393 -23.41 0.92 -4.61
CA ALA A 393 -23.02 0.10 -5.73
C ALA A 393 -22.99 0.91 -7.02
N LEU A 394 -21.85 0.88 -7.71
CA LEU A 394 -21.69 1.36 -9.06
C LEU A 394 -21.72 0.16 -9.98
N GLN A 395 -22.78 0.02 -10.78
CA GLN A 395 -22.90 -1.07 -11.74
C GLN A 395 -21.96 -0.84 -12.93
N LEU A 396 -20.95 -1.70 -13.08
CA LEU A 396 -19.95 -1.60 -14.15
C LEU A 396 -20.41 -2.38 -15.40
N SER A 397 -21.05 -3.53 -15.18
CA SER A 397 -21.71 -4.37 -16.18
C SER A 397 -22.82 -5.20 -15.48
N ASP A 398 -23.51 -6.06 -16.22
CA ASP A 398 -24.58 -6.91 -15.66
C ASP A 398 -24.11 -7.79 -14.48
N ASP A 399 -22.85 -8.24 -14.53
CA ASP A 399 -22.26 -9.15 -13.53
C ASP A 399 -21.12 -8.52 -12.72
N ALA A 400 -20.86 -7.22 -12.86
CA ALA A 400 -19.75 -6.56 -12.18
C ALA A 400 -20.16 -5.25 -11.50
N PHE A 401 -19.81 -5.12 -10.22
CA PHE A 401 -20.12 -3.95 -9.41
C PHE A 401 -18.88 -3.47 -8.66
N LEU A 402 -18.67 -2.15 -8.63
CA LEU A 402 -17.80 -1.53 -7.63
C LEU A 402 -18.68 -1.15 -6.44
N LEU A 403 -18.36 -1.68 -5.26
CA LEU A 403 -19.07 -1.39 -4.03
C LEU A 403 -18.19 -0.57 -3.11
N TYR A 404 -18.81 0.38 -2.39
CA TYR A 404 -18.16 1.02 -1.26
C TYR A 404 -19.14 1.36 -0.13
N ARG A 405 -18.62 1.51 1.09
CA ARG A 405 -19.34 2.04 2.24
C ARG A 405 -18.41 2.75 3.22
N ALA A 406 -18.95 3.69 3.96
CA ALA A 406 -18.31 4.17 5.17
C ALA A 406 -18.45 3.10 6.28
N ARG A 407 -17.42 2.93 7.09
CA ARG A 407 -17.45 2.06 8.26
C ARG A 407 -16.50 2.54 9.35
N ASN A 408 -16.76 2.08 10.56
CA ASN A 408 -15.87 2.28 11.70
C ASN A 408 -15.03 1.02 11.94
N VAL A 409 -13.73 1.19 12.17
CA VAL A 409 -12.76 0.12 12.42
C VAL A 409 -12.10 0.35 13.77
N THR A 410 -12.00 -0.70 14.60
CA THR A 410 -11.28 -0.60 15.88
C THR A 410 -9.79 -0.93 15.68
N THR A 411 -8.91 -0.10 16.25
CA THR A 411 -7.45 -0.28 16.23
C THR A 411 -6.82 0.08 17.57
N THR A 412 -5.52 -0.16 17.75
CA THR A 412 -4.78 0.15 18.97
C THR A 412 -3.69 1.18 18.69
N LEU A 413 -3.67 2.27 19.46
CA LEU A 413 -2.68 3.36 19.42
C LEU A 413 -1.85 3.42 20.70
N LYS A 414 -0.72 4.12 20.67
CA LYS A 414 0.07 4.43 21.88
C LYS A 414 -0.76 5.29 22.84
N SER A 415 -0.75 4.97 24.14
CA SER A 415 -1.36 5.82 25.17
C SER A 415 -0.41 6.98 25.53
N GLY A 416 -0.81 8.23 25.25
CA GLY A 416 -0.06 9.44 25.60
C GLY A 416 -0.94 10.70 25.53
N PRO A 417 -0.53 11.81 26.18
CA PRO A 417 -1.37 13.00 26.40
C PRO A 417 -1.65 13.85 25.15
N ASP A 418 -0.96 13.64 24.03
CA ASP A 418 -0.96 14.59 22.90
C ASP A 418 -1.78 14.19 21.67
N TYR A 419 -2.46 13.04 21.69
CA TYR A 419 -3.44 12.70 20.64
C TYR A 419 -4.82 13.21 21.05
N ILE A 420 -4.95 14.52 21.20
CA ILE A 420 -6.25 15.19 21.22
C ILE A 420 -6.76 15.17 19.78
N TYR A 421 -7.32 14.03 19.37
CA TYR A 421 -8.24 14.04 18.24
C TYR A 421 -9.32 15.05 18.61
N LYS A 422 -9.50 16.09 17.79
CA LYS A 422 -10.68 16.93 17.90
C LYS A 422 -11.87 15.98 17.90
N GLU A 423 -12.57 15.89 19.03
CA GLU A 423 -13.96 15.47 19.06
C GLU A 423 -14.72 16.51 18.22
N SER A 424 -14.59 16.45 16.91
CA SER A 424 -15.53 17.11 16.01
C SER A 424 -16.70 16.14 15.90
N ASP A 425 -17.65 16.32 16.82
CA ASP A 425 -19.09 16.23 16.55
C ASP A 425 -19.52 15.14 15.56
N VAL A 426 -19.20 13.87 15.84
CA VAL A 426 -20.01 12.76 15.32
C VAL A 426 -21.10 12.52 16.35
N VAL A 427 -22.14 13.35 16.28
CA VAL A 427 -23.43 13.02 16.89
C VAL A 427 -23.87 11.71 16.23
N LEU A 428 -23.83 10.62 17.01
CA LEU A 428 -24.55 9.41 16.67
C LEU A 428 -26.02 9.79 16.53
N VAL A 429 -26.51 9.82 15.28
CA VAL A 429 -27.94 9.66 14.96
C VAL A 429 -28.11 8.28 14.37
#